data_AF-A0A381VKB9-F1
#
_entry.id   AF-A0A381VKB9-F1
#
_cell.length_a   1.000
_cell.length_b   1.000
_cell.length_c   1.000
_cell.angle_alpha   90.00
_cell.angle_beta   90.00
_cell.angle_gamma   90.00
#
_symmetry.space_group_name_H-M   'P 1'
#
loop_
_entity.id
_entity.type
_entity.pdbx_description
1 polymer ?
#
loop_
_entity_poly.entity_id
_entity_poly.type
_entity_poly.pdbx_seq_one_letter_code
_entity_poly.pdbx_strand_id
1 'polypeptide(L)'
;WSYFQLFMTSALMFLIFFKMPLLSKSMILLLGGLLAIHVMAYTLLLDGKKVAIVLEGLKFVFGMVLFITLNERIGFVSNFSLNLILSYFFTSLGMTVYFFWTEIKSQQVIASVES
;
A
#
# COMPACT_ATOMS: atom_id res chain seq x y z
N TRP A 1 7.20 10.45 5.97
CA TRP A 1 6.76 9.22 5.26
C TRP A 1 5.24 9.08 5.31
N SER A 2 4.64 9.11 6.49
CA SER A 2 3.20 8.95 6.71
C SER A 2 2.31 9.90 5.89
N TYR A 3 2.65 11.19 5.82
CA TYR A 3 1.97 12.17 4.96
C TYR A 3 2.04 11.85 3.46
N PHE A 4 3.18 11.33 2.99
CA PHE A 4 3.34 10.93 1.59
C PHE A 4 2.45 9.72 1.25
N GLN A 5 2.37 8.74 2.15
CA GLN A 5 1.48 7.59 1.99
C GLN A 5 0.00 7.99 1.96
N LEU A 6 -0.41 8.96 2.80
CA LEU A 6 -1.77 9.51 2.78
C LEU A 6 -2.07 10.21 1.45
N PHE A 7 -1.14 11.05 0.96
CA PHE A 7 -1.26 11.69 -0.35
C PHE A 7 -1.42 10.66 -1.48
N MET A 8 -0.58 9.62 -1.49
CA MET A 8 -0.66 8.54 -2.48
C MET A 8 -1.97 7.76 -2.40
N THR A 9 -2.49 7.54 -1.20
CA THR A 9 -3.79 6.89 -0.98
C THR A 9 -4.94 7.74 -1.54
N SER A 10 -4.91 9.05 -1.30
CA SER A 10 -5.88 9.99 -1.86
C SER A 10 -5.83 10.01 -3.39
N ALA A 11 -4.62 10.04 -3.98
CA ALA A 11 -4.45 9.96 -5.43
C ALA A 11 -5.00 8.65 -6.02
N LEU A 12 -4.75 7.51 -5.37
CA LEU A 12 -5.30 6.21 -5.74
C LEU A 12 -6.83 6.19 -5.67
N MET A 13 -7.42 6.72 -4.60
CA MET A 13 -8.87 6.84 -4.46
C MET A 13 -9.47 7.68 -5.58
N PHE A 14 -8.88 8.84 -5.87
CA PHE A 14 -9.35 9.71 -6.94
C PHE A 14 -9.26 9.04 -8.31
N LEU A 15 -8.16 8.32 -8.57
CA LEU A 15 -7.97 7.55 -9.81
C LEU A 15 -9.05 6.48 -9.97
N ILE A 16 -9.37 5.75 -8.90
CA ILE A 16 -10.43 4.73 -8.91
C ILE A 16 -11.80 5.37 -9.20
N PHE A 17 -12.11 6.50 -8.57
CA PHE A 17 -13.37 7.20 -8.84
C PHE A 17 -13.47 7.71 -10.27
N PHE A 18 -12.39 8.29 -10.82
CA PHE A 18 -12.37 8.79 -12.19
C PHE A 18 -12.59 7.66 -13.22
N LYS A 19 -12.04 6.48 -12.95
CA LYS A 19 -12.16 5.31 -13.83
C LYS A 19 -13.34 4.38 -13.46
N MET A 20 -14.12 4.72 -12.45
CA MET A 20 -15.25 3.93 -11.96
C MET A 20 -16.25 3.50 -13.06
N PRO A 21 -16.61 4.34 -14.04
CA PRO A 21 -17.53 3.94 -15.12
C PRO A 21 -17.01 2.81 -16.01
N LEU A 22 -15.69 2.63 -16.07
CA LEU A 22 -15.02 1.61 -16.89
C LEU A 22 -14.78 0.31 -16.11
N LEU A 23 -15.03 0.32 -14.79
CA LEU A 23 -14.75 -0.80 -13.91
C LEU A 23 -15.99 -1.66 -13.70
N SER A 24 -15.82 -2.98 -13.78
CA SER A 24 -16.88 -3.91 -13.37
C SER A 24 -17.08 -3.89 -11.85
N LYS A 25 -18.27 -4.25 -11.38
CA LYS A 25 -18.60 -4.32 -9.94
C LYS A 25 -17.56 -5.12 -9.14
N SER A 26 -17.10 -6.26 -9.69
CA SER A 26 -16.08 -7.10 -9.07
C SER A 26 -14.73 -6.41 -8.92
N MET A 27 -14.30 -5.65 -9.94
CA MET A 27 -13.04 -4.91 -9.92
C MET A 27 -13.08 -3.75 -8.92
N ILE A 28 -14.23 -3.07 -8.81
CA ILE A 28 -14.44 -2.00 -7.82
C ILE A 28 -14.30 -2.57 -6.39
N LEU A 29 -14.88 -3.74 -6.12
CA LEU A 29 -14.75 -4.39 -4.81
C LEU A 29 -13.29 -4.75 -4.51
N LEU A 30 -12.56 -5.29 -5.48
CA LEU A 30 -11.15 -5.64 -5.28
C LEU A 30 -10.27 -4.40 -5.08
N LEU A 31 -10.51 -3.31 -5.82
CA LEU A 31 -9.82 -2.02 -5.64
C LEU A 31 -10.15 -1.37 -4.30
N GLY A 32 -11.41 -1.42 -3.87
CA GLY A 32 -11.84 -0.96 -2.56
C GLY A 32 -11.22 -1.78 -1.42
N GLY A 33 -11.15 -3.10 -1.58
CA GLY A 33 -10.45 -4.00 -0.65
C GLY A 33 -8.95 -3.69 -0.57
N LEU A 34 -8.30 -3.43 -1.71
CA LEU A 34 -6.90 -3.01 -1.75
C LEU A 34 -6.69 -1.70 -0.99
N LEU A 35 -7.57 -0.71 -1.18
CA LEU A 35 -7.54 0.56 -0.44
C LEU A 35 -7.72 0.34 1.08
N ALA A 36 -8.66 -0.52 1.48
CA ALA A 36 -8.89 -0.83 2.89
C ALA A 36 -7.65 -1.49 3.54
N ILE A 37 -7.05 -2.47 2.86
CA ILE A 37 -5.79 -3.10 3.31
C ILE A 37 -4.69 -2.04 3.38
N HIS A 38 -4.63 -1.11 2.42
CA HIS A 38 -3.62 -0.06 2.40
C HIS A 38 -3.73 0.87 3.61
N VAL A 39 -4.94 1.36 3.90
CA VAL A 39 -5.19 2.21 5.07
C VAL A 39 -4.94 1.45 6.36
N MET A 40 -5.33 0.18 6.45
CA MET A 40 -5.09 -0.64 7.63
C MET A 40 -3.60 -0.91 7.86
N ALA A 41 -2.84 -1.24 6.80
CA ALA A 41 -1.39 -1.42 6.86
C ALA A 41 -0.71 -0.14 7.38
N TYR A 42 -1.16 1.01 6.89
CA TYR A 42 -0.69 2.32 7.33
C TYR A 42 -0.98 2.58 8.82
N THR A 43 -2.21 2.41 9.26
CA THR A 43 -2.58 2.62 10.67
C THR A 43 -1.80 1.70 11.59
N LEU A 44 -1.63 0.42 11.23
CA LEU A 44 -0.86 -0.53 12.04
C LEU A 44 0.64 -0.21 12.06
N LEU A 45 1.17 0.39 11.00
CA LEU A 45 2.56 0.85 10.94
C LEU A 45 2.77 2.01 11.92
N LEU A 46 1.85 2.97 11.96
CA LEU A 46 1.87 4.06 12.94
C LEU A 46 1.72 3.56 14.39
N ASP A 47 0.93 2.50 14.61
CA ASP A 47 0.82 1.83 15.91
C ASP A 47 2.10 1.04 16.29
N GLY A 48 3.12 0.97 15.43
CA GLY A 48 4.35 0.22 15.67
C GLY A 48 4.14 -1.30 15.71
N LYS A 49 3.02 -1.81 15.19
CA LYS A 49 2.67 -3.23 15.26
C LYS A 49 3.41 -4.01 14.19
N LYS A 50 4.03 -5.13 14.58
CA LYS A 50 4.77 -6.01 13.66
C LYS A 50 3.90 -6.58 12.52
N VAL A 51 2.60 -6.69 12.76
CA VAL A 51 1.61 -7.15 11.79
C VAL A 51 1.53 -6.21 10.56
N ALA A 52 1.97 -4.96 10.70
CA ALA A 52 1.99 -3.99 9.59
C ALA A 52 2.86 -4.45 8.41
N ILE A 53 4.01 -5.10 8.65
CA ILE A 53 4.85 -5.66 7.58
C ILE A 53 4.10 -6.71 6.77
N VAL A 54 3.32 -7.56 7.45
CA VAL A 54 2.58 -8.64 6.79
C VAL A 54 1.47 -8.05 5.93
N LEU A 55 0.72 -7.05 6.43
CA LEU A 55 -0.30 -6.38 5.63
C LEU A 55 0.30 -5.57 4.47
N GLU A 56 1.44 -4.93 4.67
CA GLU A 56 2.13 -4.20 3.62
C GLU A 56 2.62 -5.15 2.52
N GLY A 57 3.14 -6.33 2.90
CA GLY A 57 3.49 -7.40 1.95
C GLY A 57 2.27 -7.94 1.20
N LEU A 58 1.15 -8.15 1.90
CA LEU A 58 -0.12 -8.56 1.28
C LEU A 58 -0.60 -7.50 0.29
N LYS A 59 -0.59 -6.22 0.68
CA LYS A 59 -0.93 -5.08 -0.19
C LYS A 59 -0.03 -5.05 -1.42
N PHE A 60 1.26 -5.28 -1.25
CA PHE A 60 2.23 -5.28 -2.34
C PHE A 60 1.88 -6.37 -3.38
N VAL A 61 1.77 -7.62 -2.96
CA VAL A 61 1.47 -8.74 -3.88
C VAL A 61 0.10 -8.56 -4.53
N PHE A 62 -0.92 -8.26 -3.72
CA PHE A 62 -2.28 -8.08 -4.21
C PHE A 62 -2.39 -6.89 -5.16
N GLY A 63 -1.78 -5.76 -4.82
CA GLY A 63 -1.76 -4.54 -5.62
C GLY A 63 -1.04 -4.72 -6.96
N MET A 64 0.13 -5.37 -6.95
CA MET A 64 0.89 -5.66 -8.18
C MET A 64 0.06 -6.48 -9.17
N VAL A 65 -0.48 -7.62 -8.73
CA VAL A 65 -1.28 -8.52 -9.57
C VAL A 65 -2.52 -7.80 -10.12
N LEU A 66 -3.20 -7.04 -9.25
CA LEU A 66 -4.43 -6.37 -9.60
C LEU A 66 -4.22 -5.25 -10.63
N PHE A 67 -3.21 -4.39 -10.44
CA PHE A 67 -2.93 -3.30 -11.37
C PHE A 67 -2.43 -3.79 -12.73
N ILE A 68 -1.63 -4.86 -12.78
CA ILE A 68 -1.20 -5.48 -14.04
C ILE A 68 -2.42 -6.05 -14.78
N THR A 69 -3.25 -6.84 -14.08
CA THR A 69 -4.45 -7.46 -14.68
C THR A 69 -5.45 -6.40 -15.20
N LEU A 70 -5.65 -5.33 -14.44
CA LEU A 70 -6.52 -4.21 -14.84
C LEU A 70 -5.98 -3.51 -16.08
N ASN A 71 -4.67 -3.27 -16.14
CA ASN A 71 -4.08 -2.59 -17.26
C ASN A 71 -4.15 -3.43 -18.55
N GLU A 72 -3.92 -4.73 -18.47
CA GLU A 72 -4.04 -5.64 -19.61
C GLU A 72 -5.48 -5.77 -20.13
N ARG A 73 -6.47 -5.81 -19.23
CA ARG A 73 -7.87 -6.02 -19.63
C ARG A 73 -8.56 -4.79 -20.20
N ILE A 74 -8.34 -3.62 -19.59
CA ILE A 74 -9.13 -2.41 -19.90
C ILE A 74 -8.28 -1.17 -20.16
N GLY A 75 -6.94 -1.30 -20.20
CA GLY A 75 -6.05 -0.14 -20.34
C GLY A 75 -6.30 0.89 -19.24
N PHE A 76 -6.40 0.41 -18.00
CA PHE A 76 -6.85 1.20 -16.85
C PHE A 76 -6.08 2.52 -16.71
N VAL A 77 -4.76 2.49 -16.93
CA VAL A 77 -3.85 3.63 -16.87
C VAL A 77 -2.84 3.58 -18.03
N SER A 78 -2.08 4.66 -18.23
CA SER A 78 -0.96 4.60 -19.18
C SER A 78 0.15 3.68 -18.64
N ASN A 79 0.97 3.10 -19.53
CA ASN A 79 2.12 2.27 -19.12
C ASN A 79 3.10 3.05 -18.22
N PHE A 80 3.26 4.35 -18.47
CA PHE A 80 4.05 5.23 -17.61
C PHE A 80 3.46 5.33 -16.21
N SER A 81 2.16 5.59 -16.10
CA SER A 81 1.45 5.66 -14.82
C SER A 81 1.45 4.31 -14.07
N LEU A 82 1.31 3.20 -14.79
CA LEU A 82 1.43 1.86 -14.20
C LEU A 82 2.81 1.67 -13.57
N ASN A 83 3.89 1.97 -14.30
CA ASN A 83 5.24 1.85 -13.78
C ASN A 83 5.47 2.71 -12.53
N LEU A 84 4.88 3.91 -12.47
CA LEU A 84 4.92 4.75 -11.27
C LEU A 84 4.19 4.10 -10.08
N ILE A 85 3.00 3.52 -10.30
CA ILE A 85 2.24 2.84 -9.24
C ILE A 85 2.99 1.60 -8.73
N LEU A 86 3.59 0.80 -9.63
CA LEU A 86 4.39 -0.36 -9.23
C LEU A 86 5.64 0.07 -8.47
N SER A 87 6.37 1.08 -8.95
CA SER A 87 7.53 1.64 -8.26
C SER A 87 7.17 2.18 -6.87
N TYR A 88 5.99 2.81 -6.74
CA TYR A 88 5.46 3.22 -5.44
C TYR A 88 5.27 2.03 -4.50
N PHE A 89 4.70 0.91 -4.96
CA PHE A 89 4.54 -0.29 -4.12
C PHE A 89 5.89 -0.82 -3.62
N PHE A 90 6.92 -0.85 -4.46
CA PHE A 90 8.29 -1.21 -4.04
C PHE A 90 8.87 -0.25 -3.01
N THR A 91 8.76 1.05 -3.27
CA THR A 91 9.25 2.10 -2.37
C THR A 91 8.52 2.04 -1.03
N SER A 92 7.22 1.74 -1.07
CA SER A 92 6.37 1.64 0.12
C SER A 92 6.81 0.50 1.02
N LEU A 93 7.00 -0.69 0.43
CA LEU A 93 7.49 -1.85 1.16
C LEU A 93 8.90 -1.61 1.72
N GLY A 94 9.81 -1.04 0.93
CA GLY A 94 11.17 -0.73 1.37
C GLY A 94 11.19 0.22 2.57
N MET A 95 10.36 1.26 2.55
CA MET A 95 10.25 2.19 3.66
C MET A 95 9.59 1.57 4.89
N THR A 96 8.58 0.71 4.74
CA THR A 96 7.99 -0.03 5.86
C THR A 96 9.01 -0.96 6.53
N VAL A 97 9.84 -1.64 5.74
CA VAL A 97 10.94 -2.47 6.26
C VAL A 97 11.99 -1.62 6.99
N TYR A 98 12.35 -0.46 6.41
CA TYR A 98 13.26 0.49 7.05
C TYR A 98 12.73 0.93 8.42
N PHE A 99 11.48 1.42 8.47
CA PHE A 99 10.82 1.85 9.71
C PHE A 99 10.77 0.73 10.75
N PHE A 100 10.45 -0.49 10.34
CA PHE A 100 10.44 -1.63 11.24
C PHE A 100 11.83 -1.91 11.84
N TRP A 101 12.88 -1.84 11.02
CA TRP A 101 14.24 -2.08 11.50
C TRP A 101 14.74 -0.98 12.42
N THR A 102 14.48 0.28 12.11
CA THR A 102 15.01 1.43 12.87
C THR A 102 14.22 1.72 14.14
N GLU A 103 12.89 1.61 14.10
CA GLU A 103 12.03 2.09 15.17
C GLU A 103 11.56 0.96 16.10
N ILE A 104 11.09 -0.17 15.55
CA ILE A 104 10.56 -1.28 16.34
C ILE A 104 11.68 -2.07 17.02
N LYS A 105 12.79 -2.34 16.32
CA LYS A 105 13.94 -3.06 16.92
C LYS A 105 14.61 -2.24 18.02
N SER A 106 14.70 -0.91 17.84
CA SER A 106 15.29 0.00 18.83
C SER A 106 14.44 0.08 20.11
N GLN A 107 13.11 0.16 19.99
CA GLN A 107 12.21 0.19 21.15
C GLN A 107 12.22 -1.11 21.96
N GLN A 108 12.34 -2.28 21.31
CA GLN A 108 12.48 -3.56 22.04
C GLN A 108 13.79 -3.67 22.83
N VAL A 109 14.88 -3.06 22.33
CA VAL A 109 16.16 -3.03 23.04
C VAL A 109 16.06 -2.14 24.29
N ILE A 110 15.46 -0.96 24.18
CA ILE A 110 15.32 -0.03 25.32
C ILE A 110 14.44 -0.64 26.41
N ALA A 111 13.29 -1.24 26.05
CA ALA A 111 12.39 -1.89 27.01
C ALA A 111 13.03 -3.10 27.73
N SER A 112 14.02 -3.76 27.12
CA SER A 112 14.78 -4.85 27.75
C SER A 112 15.94 -4.40 28.64
N VAL A 113 16.35 -3.13 28.53
CA VAL A 113 17.40 -2.53 29.39
C VAL A 113 16.81 -1.89 30.64
N GLU A 114 15.52 -1.50 30.60
CA GLU A 114 14.78 -0.95 31.73
C GLU A 114 14.06 -2.00 32.61
N SER A 115 14.13 -3.30 32.26
CA SER A 115 13.57 -4.43 33.02
C SER A 115 14.61 -5.16 33.85
#